data_AF-A0A1C6U883-F1
#
_entry.id   AF-A0A1C6U883-F1
#
_cell.length_a   1.000
_cell.length_b   1.000
_cell.length_c   1.000
_cell.angle_alpha   90.00
_cell.angle_beta   90.00
_cell.angle_gamma   90.00
#
_symmetry.space_group_name_H-M   'P 1'
#
loop_
_entity.id
_entity.type
_entity.pdbx_description
1 polymer ?
#
loop_
_entity_poly.entity_id
_entity_poly.type
_entity_poly.pdbx_seq_one_letter_code
_entity_poly.pdbx_strand_id
1 'polypeptide(L)'
;MARTDSTGTWRYRWAHRENDRLRQAYRDAELTWRRRDEELRRMRAAALGFRAAATAAPGLPLELDSDERVHWVAPAAQLVESRHSAVLPAPELSVPVSGARPRPRRPDGLRVLDTGLAVITNHRLVLLGGRGRRDWAYGRISGLAHDPAAPVTLIQVLDRRPASGLLLPPATVAEFRLTLTLAFADVIEQGPAVVAQLDELIAEHDQVRPFRPEIVTPAQAQFTARVPGGRRTVAAAAAGLLLIPAVLVDSDPPGPTGTQAAVAATGEVAAPVAATARPATSPTRTRSPKPRRATGGGTATPSPRDRFCGAPRNPFGYDFCDGQQIWTPATEFCDWFSCGQDFQDGRGYLVQCRDGSFSRSGGQPDACDLHRGVRRTLHS
;
A
#
# COMPACT_ATOMS: atom_id res chain seq x y z
N MET A 1 53.56 -3.35 30.63
CA MET A 1 52.18 -2.83 30.65
C MET A 1 51.38 -3.55 29.57
N ALA A 2 50.25 -4.18 29.91
CA ALA A 2 49.42 -4.87 28.92
C ALA A 2 48.48 -3.88 28.20
N ARG A 3 48.22 -4.11 26.91
CA ARG A 3 47.17 -3.38 26.16
C ARG A 3 45.80 -3.95 26.54
N THR A 4 45.12 -3.36 27.52
CA THR A 4 43.74 -3.74 27.86
C THR A 4 42.78 -3.36 26.72
N ASP A 5 42.34 -4.39 26.01
CA ASP A 5 41.44 -4.41 24.85
C ASP A 5 40.55 -3.19 24.56
N SER A 6 40.87 -2.50 23.46
CA SER A 6 39.90 -1.69 22.72
C SER A 6 38.68 -2.51 22.26
N THR A 7 38.84 -3.84 22.19
CA THR A 7 37.85 -4.85 21.78
C THR A 7 36.58 -4.82 22.63
N GLY A 8 36.67 -4.53 23.94
CA GLY A 8 35.48 -4.35 24.77
C GLY A 8 34.72 -3.07 24.42
N THR A 9 35.41 -1.92 24.46
CA THR A 9 34.76 -0.60 24.36
C THR A 9 34.01 -0.35 23.06
N TRP A 10 34.40 -0.96 21.92
CA TRP A 10 33.66 -0.78 20.67
C TRP A 10 32.38 -1.63 20.62
N ARG A 11 32.39 -2.85 21.20
CA ARG A 11 31.21 -3.74 21.24
C ARG A 11 30.09 -3.16 22.11
N TYR A 12 30.42 -2.63 23.29
CA TYR A 12 29.46 -1.88 24.12
C TYR A 12 28.91 -0.64 23.39
N ARG A 13 29.77 0.14 22.71
CA ARG A 13 29.33 1.31 21.92
C ARG A 13 28.49 0.95 20.69
N TRP A 14 28.68 -0.24 20.10
CA TRP A 14 27.80 -0.76 19.05
C TRP A 14 26.44 -1.14 19.64
N ALA A 15 26.42 -1.98 20.68
CA ALA A 15 25.19 -2.45 21.30
C ALA A 15 24.32 -1.29 21.82
N HIS A 16 24.93 -0.24 22.39
CA HIS A 16 24.20 0.97 22.80
C HIS A 16 23.51 1.65 21.61
N ARG A 17 24.25 1.97 20.53
CA ARG A 17 23.69 2.62 19.34
C ARG A 17 22.61 1.78 18.66
N GLU A 18 22.80 0.47 18.61
CA GLU A 18 21.85 -0.44 17.97
C GLU A 18 20.57 -0.57 18.79
N ASN A 19 20.66 -0.71 20.12
CA ASN A 19 19.50 -0.64 21.00
C ASN A 19 18.76 0.69 20.86
N ASP A 20 19.45 1.82 20.74
CA ASP A 20 18.80 3.13 20.55
C ASP A 20 18.12 3.25 19.17
N ARG A 21 18.73 2.70 18.11
CA ARG A 21 18.12 2.58 16.78
C ARG A 21 16.83 1.78 16.83
N LEU A 22 16.84 0.61 17.49
CA LEU A 22 15.68 -0.26 17.64
C LEU A 22 14.60 0.37 18.51
N ARG A 23 14.97 1.01 19.63
CA ARG A 23 14.05 1.79 20.49
C ARG A 23 13.40 2.95 19.72
N GLN A 24 14.15 3.65 18.88
CA GLN A 24 13.61 4.74 18.07
C GLN A 24 12.62 4.21 17.01
N ALA A 25 13.02 3.20 16.24
CA ALA A 25 12.15 2.56 15.25
C ALA A 25 10.86 1.99 15.89
N TYR A 26 10.96 1.41 17.08
CA TYR A 26 9.81 0.96 17.86
C TYR A 26 8.88 2.11 18.25
N ARG A 27 9.41 3.22 18.81
CA ARG A 27 8.60 4.40 19.18
C ARG A 27 7.89 5.01 17.97
N ASP A 28 8.59 5.14 16.84
CA ASP A 28 8.00 5.71 15.62
C ASP A 28 6.92 4.80 15.01
N ALA A 29 7.12 3.47 15.09
CA ALA A 29 6.11 2.49 14.71
C ALA A 29 4.90 2.50 15.68
N GLU A 30 5.14 2.51 17.00
CA GLU A 30 4.08 2.52 18.02
C GLU A 30 3.23 3.80 17.93
N LEU A 31 3.85 4.97 17.79
CA LEU A 31 3.14 6.24 17.58
C LEU A 31 2.32 6.25 16.29
N THR A 32 2.79 5.56 15.24
CA THR A 32 2.05 5.42 13.98
C THR A 32 0.87 4.46 14.12
N TRP A 33 1.07 3.34 14.82
CA TRP A 33 0.03 2.36 15.12
C TRP A 33 -1.06 2.94 16.03
N ARG A 34 -0.69 3.67 17.09
CA ARG A 34 -1.63 4.33 18.03
C ARG A 34 -2.53 5.35 17.33
N ARG A 35 -1.97 6.24 16.51
CA ARG A 35 -2.78 7.24 15.77
C ARG A 35 -3.85 6.59 14.88
N ARG A 36 -3.54 5.42 14.29
CA ARG A 36 -4.45 4.65 13.43
C ARG A 36 -5.49 3.87 14.24
N ASP A 37 -5.10 3.32 15.39
CA ASP A 37 -5.99 2.67 16.35
C ASP A 37 -7.06 3.66 16.85
N GLU A 38 -6.64 4.84 17.30
CA GLU A 38 -7.55 5.90 17.71
C GLU A 38 -8.48 6.35 16.57
N GLU A 39 -7.99 6.40 15.33
CA GLU A 39 -8.81 6.78 14.17
C GLU A 39 -9.93 5.76 13.92
N LEU A 40 -9.58 4.47 13.88
CA LEU A 40 -10.54 3.37 13.76
C LEU A 40 -11.57 3.39 14.89
N ARG A 41 -11.13 3.52 16.16
CA ARG A 41 -12.02 3.56 17.32
C ARG A 41 -12.91 4.82 17.33
N ARG A 42 -12.42 5.98 16.85
CA ARG A 42 -13.24 7.18 16.63
C ARG A 42 -14.31 6.96 15.55
N MET A 43 -13.96 6.36 14.41
CA MET A 43 -14.93 6.05 13.35
C MET A 43 -16.00 5.06 13.83
N ARG A 44 -15.61 4.02 14.59
CA ARG A 44 -16.55 3.07 15.21
C ARG A 44 -17.51 3.73 16.19
N ALA A 45 -17.01 4.62 17.04
CA ALA A 45 -17.84 5.38 17.98
C ALA A 45 -18.84 6.31 17.25
N ALA A 46 -18.40 6.97 16.17
CA ALA A 46 -19.28 7.80 15.35
C ALA A 46 -20.37 6.97 14.64
N ALA A 47 -20.03 5.79 14.11
CA ALA A 47 -20.97 4.87 13.47
C ALA A 47 -22.05 4.38 14.46
N LEU A 48 -21.66 3.98 15.67
CA LEU A 48 -22.60 3.56 16.74
C LEU A 48 -23.49 4.70 17.24
N GLY A 49 -22.96 5.92 17.31
CA GLY A 49 -23.72 7.11 17.74
C GLY A 49 -24.59 7.76 16.67
N PHE A 50 -24.45 7.37 15.40
CA PHE A 50 -24.85 8.18 14.24
C PHE A 50 -26.30 8.70 14.29
N ARG A 51 -27.29 7.83 14.53
CA ARG A 51 -28.73 8.20 14.56
C ARG A 51 -29.06 9.31 15.57
N ALA A 52 -28.32 9.34 16.69
CA ALA A 52 -28.49 10.29 17.79
C ALA A 52 -27.55 11.51 17.65
N ALA A 53 -26.45 11.39 16.90
CA ALA A 53 -25.47 12.43 16.65
C ALA A 53 -25.97 13.45 15.61
N ALA A 54 -26.97 14.24 15.98
CA ALA A 54 -27.39 15.42 15.23
C ALA A 54 -26.56 16.66 15.61
N THR A 55 -26.11 17.41 14.62
CA THR A 55 -25.43 18.70 14.79
C THR A 55 -26.48 19.81 14.91
N ALA A 56 -26.38 20.65 15.94
CA ALA A 56 -27.23 21.82 16.08
C ALA A 56 -26.97 22.81 14.92
N ALA A 57 -27.97 22.95 14.04
CA ALA A 57 -28.04 23.80 12.82
C ALA A 57 -28.52 25.27 12.92
N PRO A 58 -28.33 26.08 14.00
CA PRO A 58 -29.03 27.35 14.13
C PRO A 58 -28.63 28.35 13.02
N GLY A 59 -29.62 28.95 12.37
CA GLY A 59 -29.41 29.90 11.28
C GLY A 59 -29.04 29.28 9.92
N LEU A 60 -29.14 27.95 9.77
CA LEU A 60 -28.93 27.29 8.48
C LEU A 60 -29.99 27.74 7.45
N PRO A 61 -29.63 28.22 6.24
CA PRO A 61 -30.59 28.61 5.21
C PRO A 61 -31.12 27.38 4.43
N LEU A 62 -31.69 26.43 5.16
CA LEU A 62 -32.28 25.20 4.65
C LEU A 62 -33.60 24.92 5.38
N GLU A 63 -34.68 24.75 4.62
CA GLU A 63 -35.93 24.19 5.11
C GLU A 63 -35.72 22.68 5.36
N LEU A 64 -35.96 22.25 6.59
CA LEU A 64 -35.85 20.87 7.03
C LEU A 64 -37.25 20.28 7.25
N ASP A 65 -37.44 19.01 6.89
CA ASP A 65 -38.66 18.27 7.27
C ASP A 65 -38.69 18.04 8.79
N SER A 66 -39.87 17.74 9.37
CA SER A 66 -40.05 17.67 10.84
C SER A 66 -39.20 16.62 11.57
N ASP A 67 -38.73 15.60 10.84
CA ASP A 67 -37.86 14.52 11.29
C ASP A 67 -36.45 14.59 10.66
N GLU A 68 -36.21 15.56 9.78
CA GLU A 68 -34.91 15.75 9.12
C GLU A 68 -33.89 16.39 10.07
N ARG A 69 -32.81 15.68 10.33
CA ARG A 69 -31.73 16.08 11.24
C ARG A 69 -30.44 16.29 10.47
N VAL A 70 -29.79 17.42 10.72
CA VAL A 70 -28.46 17.73 10.18
C VAL A 70 -27.41 16.91 10.93
N HIS A 71 -26.57 16.18 10.21
CA HIS A 71 -25.42 15.46 10.80
C HIS A 71 -24.11 16.23 10.61
N TRP A 72 -23.94 16.94 9.48
CA TRP A 72 -22.69 17.64 9.17
C TRP A 72 -22.92 18.85 8.24
N VAL A 73 -22.07 19.88 8.38
CA VAL A 73 -22.10 21.11 7.57
C VAL A 73 -20.66 21.58 7.30
N ALA A 74 -20.34 21.98 6.06
CA ALA A 74 -19.12 22.73 5.79
C ALA A 74 -19.26 23.79 4.66
N PRO A 75 -18.64 24.98 4.82
CA PRO A 75 -18.60 26.01 3.79
C PRO A 75 -17.55 25.71 2.70
N ALA A 76 -17.57 26.51 1.63
CA ALA A 76 -16.64 26.47 0.51
C ALA A 76 -16.58 25.12 -0.26
N ALA A 77 -17.65 24.33 -0.16
CA ALA A 77 -17.84 23.15 -1.01
C ALA A 77 -18.19 23.57 -2.44
N GLN A 78 -17.53 22.99 -3.44
CA GLN A 78 -17.74 23.32 -4.85
C GLN A 78 -18.56 22.23 -5.54
N LEU A 79 -19.64 22.63 -6.22
CA LEU A 79 -20.39 21.72 -7.09
C LEU A 79 -19.51 21.34 -8.28
N VAL A 80 -19.21 20.05 -8.42
CA VAL A 80 -18.51 19.51 -9.59
C VAL A 80 -19.41 18.59 -10.41
N GLU A 81 -19.17 18.59 -11.71
CA GLU A 81 -19.83 17.75 -12.69
C GLU A 81 -18.79 17.11 -13.60
N SER A 82 -18.93 15.80 -13.85
CA SER A 82 -18.08 15.10 -14.81
C SER A 82 -18.46 15.46 -16.24
N ARG A 83 -17.47 15.84 -17.07
CA ARG A 83 -17.66 16.02 -18.52
C ARG A 83 -17.99 14.72 -19.25
N HIS A 84 -17.65 13.57 -18.68
CA HIS A 84 -17.91 12.25 -19.25
C HIS A 84 -18.96 11.52 -18.41
N SER A 85 -19.92 10.87 -19.06
CA SER A 85 -20.91 9.98 -18.42
C SER A 85 -20.26 8.68 -17.94
N ALA A 86 -19.44 8.75 -16.91
CA ALA A 86 -18.98 7.59 -16.17
C ALA A 86 -20.16 6.97 -15.41
N VAL A 87 -20.31 5.65 -15.51
CA VAL A 87 -21.13 4.87 -14.57
C VAL A 87 -20.31 4.74 -13.29
N LEU A 88 -20.82 5.27 -12.18
CA LEU A 88 -20.20 5.08 -10.87
C LEU A 88 -20.49 3.65 -10.36
N PRO A 89 -19.64 3.08 -9.48
CA PRO A 89 -20.01 1.89 -8.73
C PRO A 89 -21.29 2.17 -7.91
N ALA A 90 -22.07 1.11 -7.65
CA ALA A 90 -23.12 1.16 -6.65
C ALA A 90 -22.52 1.64 -5.31
N PRO A 91 -23.26 2.38 -4.46
CA PRO A 91 -22.68 2.98 -3.25
C PRO A 91 -22.12 1.91 -2.32
N GLU A 92 -20.79 1.80 -2.29
CA GLU A 92 -20.12 0.93 -1.34
C GLU A 92 -20.26 1.50 0.07
N LEU A 93 -20.58 0.62 1.02
CA LEU A 93 -20.63 0.96 2.44
C LEU A 93 -19.24 0.89 3.09
N SER A 94 -18.19 0.88 2.27
CA SER A 94 -16.80 0.84 2.68
C SER A 94 -16.40 2.16 3.34
N VAL A 95 -16.05 2.13 4.63
CA VAL A 95 -15.53 3.31 5.31
C VAL A 95 -14.16 3.65 4.71
N PRO A 96 -13.95 4.85 4.16
CA PRO A 96 -12.68 5.18 3.54
C PRO A 96 -11.60 5.41 4.60
N VAL A 97 -10.91 4.30 4.94
CA VAL A 97 -9.63 4.24 5.63
C VAL A 97 -8.73 5.40 5.18
N SER A 98 -8.36 6.29 6.10
CA SER A 98 -7.57 7.49 5.77
C SER A 98 -6.20 7.11 5.19
N GLY A 99 -6.10 7.15 3.86
CA GLY A 99 -4.84 7.06 3.14
C GLY A 99 -3.98 8.32 3.29
N ALA A 100 -3.07 8.53 2.33
CA ALA A 100 -2.34 9.79 2.26
C ALA A 100 -3.32 10.97 2.09
N ARG A 101 -3.04 12.11 2.77
CA ARG A 101 -3.89 13.32 2.71
C ARG A 101 -4.27 13.66 1.25
N PRO A 102 -5.57 13.86 0.93
CA PRO A 102 -6.00 14.19 -0.41
C PRO A 102 -5.25 15.41 -0.97
N ARG A 103 -4.75 15.28 -2.20
CA ARG A 103 -4.04 16.37 -2.90
C ARG A 103 -5.05 17.47 -3.23
N PRO A 104 -4.78 18.76 -2.94
CA PRO A 104 -5.76 19.85 -3.16
C PRO A 104 -6.10 20.13 -4.64
N ARG A 105 -5.51 19.38 -5.59
CA ARG A 105 -5.78 19.53 -7.02
C ARG A 105 -7.06 18.78 -7.40
N ARG A 106 -8.01 19.50 -8.01
CA ARG A 106 -9.17 18.91 -8.68
C ARG A 106 -8.73 17.94 -9.79
N PRO A 107 -9.30 16.73 -9.89
CA PRO A 107 -9.12 15.84 -11.04
C PRO A 107 -9.45 16.53 -12.37
N ASP A 108 -8.75 16.12 -13.42
CA ASP A 108 -9.01 16.57 -14.78
C ASP A 108 -10.33 15.98 -15.29
N GLY A 109 -10.97 16.63 -16.28
CA GLY A 109 -12.31 16.24 -16.76
C GLY A 109 -13.49 16.70 -15.89
N LEU A 110 -13.27 17.20 -14.67
CA LEU A 110 -14.32 17.81 -13.85
C LEU A 110 -14.53 19.30 -14.17
N ARG A 111 -15.79 19.73 -14.24
CA ARG A 111 -16.22 21.13 -14.34
C ARG A 111 -16.79 21.59 -13.00
N VAL A 112 -16.31 22.72 -12.47
CA VAL A 112 -16.96 23.40 -11.33
C VAL A 112 -18.15 24.20 -11.84
N LEU A 113 -19.30 24.06 -11.19
CA LEU A 113 -20.57 24.69 -11.56
C LEU A 113 -21.05 25.74 -10.55
N ASP A 114 -20.71 25.59 -9.27
CA ASP A 114 -21.11 26.49 -8.19
C ASP A 114 -20.20 26.33 -6.96
N THR A 115 -20.34 27.17 -5.95
CA THR A 115 -19.65 27.06 -4.65
C THR A 115 -20.57 27.55 -3.53
N GLY A 116 -20.54 26.88 -2.38
CA GLY A 116 -21.50 27.16 -1.31
C GLY A 116 -21.31 26.35 -0.02
N LEU A 117 -22.40 26.23 0.72
CA LEU A 117 -22.49 25.47 1.97
C LEU A 117 -23.01 24.06 1.69
N ALA A 118 -22.23 23.03 1.99
CA ALA A 118 -22.67 21.64 1.92
C ALA A 118 -23.24 21.19 3.27
N VAL A 119 -24.34 20.44 3.22
CA VAL A 119 -25.10 19.95 4.37
C VAL A 119 -25.43 18.47 4.15
N ILE A 120 -25.12 17.63 5.13
CA ILE A 120 -25.57 16.23 5.20
C ILE A 120 -26.68 16.15 6.24
N THR A 121 -27.85 15.65 5.84
CA THR A 121 -28.95 15.28 6.75
C THR A 121 -29.13 13.76 6.78
N ASN A 122 -30.11 13.24 7.50
CA ASN A 122 -30.53 11.84 7.41
C ASN A 122 -31.35 11.55 6.12
N HIS A 123 -31.84 12.56 5.40
CA HIS A 123 -32.66 12.36 4.17
C HIS A 123 -31.86 12.58 2.88
N ARG A 124 -30.87 13.48 2.90
CA ARG A 124 -30.22 14.00 1.68
C ARG A 124 -28.85 14.65 1.95
N LEU A 125 -28.02 14.64 0.91
CA LEU A 125 -26.97 15.64 0.76
C LEU A 125 -27.55 16.88 0.06
N VAL A 126 -27.24 18.07 0.56
CA VAL A 126 -27.60 19.36 -0.05
C VAL A 126 -26.37 20.22 -0.25
N LEU A 127 -26.32 20.97 -1.35
CA LEU A 127 -25.44 22.14 -1.51
C LEU A 127 -26.29 23.39 -1.72
N LEU A 128 -26.02 24.41 -0.93
CA LEU A 128 -26.62 25.74 -0.99
C LEU A 128 -25.57 26.68 -1.60
N GLY A 129 -25.60 26.82 -2.92
CA GLY A 129 -24.62 27.59 -3.70
C GLY A 129 -25.16 28.94 -4.19
N GLY A 130 -24.26 29.77 -4.70
CA GLY A 130 -24.60 31.11 -5.22
C GLY A 130 -25.49 31.10 -6.46
N ARG A 131 -25.68 29.95 -7.11
CA ARG A 131 -26.59 29.75 -8.24
C ARG A 131 -27.84 28.91 -7.88
N GLY A 132 -28.01 28.55 -6.61
CA GLY A 132 -29.21 27.89 -6.08
C GLY A 132 -28.95 26.62 -5.27
N ARG A 133 -30.01 25.86 -4.99
CA ARG A 133 -29.97 24.60 -4.22
C ARG A 133 -29.74 23.39 -5.14
N ARG A 134 -28.78 22.54 -4.80
CA ARG A 134 -28.61 21.19 -5.36
C ARG A 134 -28.91 20.16 -4.27
N ASP A 135 -29.75 19.19 -4.59
CA ASP A 135 -30.27 18.17 -3.68
C ASP A 135 -29.94 16.77 -4.23
N TRP A 136 -29.47 15.88 -3.36
CA TRP A 136 -29.25 14.45 -3.62
C TRP A 136 -29.88 13.61 -2.49
N ALA A 137 -31.22 13.51 -2.47
CA ALA A 137 -31.96 12.55 -1.65
C ALA A 137 -31.47 11.10 -1.83
N TYR A 138 -31.22 10.41 -0.71
CA TYR A 138 -30.47 9.14 -0.70
C TYR A 138 -31.14 8.02 -1.48
N GLY A 139 -32.47 7.87 -1.38
CA GLY A 139 -33.25 6.88 -2.13
C GLY A 139 -33.26 7.04 -3.66
N ARG A 140 -32.59 8.07 -4.22
CA ARG A 140 -32.38 8.24 -5.67
C ARG A 140 -30.93 8.08 -6.13
N ILE A 141 -29.99 7.86 -5.20
CA ILE A 141 -28.57 7.65 -5.53
C ILE A 141 -28.41 6.23 -6.09
N SER A 142 -27.93 6.14 -7.33
CA SER A 142 -27.62 4.88 -8.01
C SER A 142 -26.12 4.55 -8.01
N GLY A 143 -25.26 5.51 -7.67
CA GLY A 143 -23.83 5.29 -7.51
C GLY A 143 -23.13 6.40 -6.74
N LEU A 144 -22.09 6.05 -6.00
CA LEU A 144 -21.32 6.93 -5.13
C LEU A 144 -19.85 6.56 -5.25
N ALA A 145 -18.97 7.54 -5.45
CA ALA A 145 -17.53 7.30 -5.56
C ALA A 145 -16.72 8.38 -4.83
N HIS A 146 -15.85 7.95 -3.92
CA HIS A 146 -14.87 8.78 -3.24
C HIS A 146 -13.51 8.67 -3.93
N ASP A 147 -12.92 9.78 -4.34
CA ASP A 147 -11.57 9.77 -4.95
C ASP A 147 -10.50 9.54 -3.85
N PRO A 148 -9.68 8.47 -3.90
CA PRO A 148 -8.69 8.19 -2.86
C PRO A 148 -7.51 9.18 -2.85
N ALA A 149 -7.28 9.93 -3.93
CA ALA A 149 -6.14 10.82 -4.11
C ALA A 149 -6.51 12.32 -4.09
N ALA A 150 -7.77 12.67 -4.36
CA ALA A 150 -8.28 14.04 -4.42
C ALA A 150 -9.52 14.26 -3.51
N PRO A 151 -9.81 15.50 -3.07
CA PRO A 151 -10.91 15.82 -2.15
C PRO A 151 -12.28 15.87 -2.87
N VAL A 152 -12.55 14.89 -3.75
CA VAL A 152 -13.79 14.80 -4.54
C VAL A 152 -14.65 13.63 -4.06
N THR A 153 -15.96 13.83 -4.07
CA THR A 153 -16.96 12.75 -4.08
C THR A 153 -17.91 12.99 -5.25
N LEU A 154 -18.11 11.97 -6.09
CA LEU A 154 -19.08 11.99 -7.18
C LEU A 154 -20.30 11.15 -6.82
N ILE A 155 -21.48 11.61 -7.26
CA ILE A 155 -22.78 11.00 -7.01
C ILE A 155 -23.52 10.89 -8.35
N GLN A 156 -24.06 9.70 -8.61
CA GLN A 156 -24.95 9.41 -9.71
C GLN A 156 -26.35 9.16 -9.15
N VAL A 157 -27.36 9.72 -9.80
CA VAL A 157 -28.78 9.51 -9.48
C VAL A 157 -29.48 8.96 -10.72
N LEU A 158 -30.49 8.12 -10.53
CA LEU A 158 -31.14 7.34 -11.59
C LEU A 158 -31.52 8.17 -12.83
N ASP A 159 -32.04 9.39 -12.61
CA ASP A 159 -32.60 10.24 -13.68
C ASP A 159 -31.57 11.12 -14.41
N ARG A 160 -30.27 11.09 -14.07
CA ARG A 160 -29.27 12.07 -14.55
C ARG A 160 -28.01 11.45 -15.16
N ARG A 161 -27.54 12.02 -16.27
CA ARG A 161 -26.46 11.45 -17.11
C ARG A 161 -25.10 12.15 -17.05
N PRO A 162 -24.95 13.33 -16.42
CA PRO A 162 -23.68 13.72 -15.81
C PRO A 162 -23.65 13.29 -14.33
N ALA A 163 -22.64 12.51 -13.93
CA ALA A 163 -22.33 12.31 -12.52
C ALA A 163 -21.89 13.65 -11.90
N SER A 164 -22.36 13.93 -10.69
CA SER A 164 -22.24 15.25 -10.05
C SER A 164 -21.99 15.11 -8.56
N GLY A 165 -21.27 16.03 -7.94
CA GLY A 165 -20.97 15.92 -6.51
C GLY A 165 -20.16 17.11 -6.02
N LEU A 166 -19.30 16.86 -5.03
CA LEU A 166 -18.60 17.92 -4.30
C LEU A 166 -17.08 17.75 -4.38
N LEU A 167 -16.40 18.86 -4.69
CA LEU A 167 -14.99 19.08 -4.39
C LEU A 167 -14.93 19.90 -3.10
N LEU A 168 -14.22 19.39 -2.10
CA LEU A 168 -14.27 19.88 -0.72
C LEU A 168 -12.94 20.50 -0.25
N PRO A 169 -12.96 21.36 0.79
CA PRO A 169 -11.74 21.73 1.51
C PRO A 169 -11.02 20.48 2.04
N PRO A 170 -9.71 20.27 1.77
CA PRO A 170 -9.02 19.03 2.13
C PRO A 170 -9.07 18.62 3.61
N ALA A 171 -9.30 19.58 4.51
CA ALA A 171 -9.43 19.34 5.95
C ALA A 171 -10.74 18.62 6.34
N THR A 172 -11.83 18.78 5.58
CA THR A 172 -13.16 18.26 5.95
C THR A 172 -13.54 16.96 5.24
N VAL A 173 -12.67 16.47 4.35
CA VAL A 173 -12.95 15.31 3.45
C VAL A 173 -13.20 14.01 4.22
N ALA A 174 -12.37 13.70 5.21
CA ALA A 174 -12.45 12.41 5.91
C ALA A 174 -13.78 12.30 6.69
N GLU A 175 -14.13 13.36 7.41
CA GLU A 175 -15.39 13.52 8.12
C GLU A 175 -16.59 13.49 7.16
N PHE A 176 -16.59 14.32 6.11
CA PHE A 176 -17.64 14.32 5.09
C PHE A 176 -17.93 12.92 4.54
N ARG A 177 -16.88 12.16 4.20
CA ARG A 177 -17.04 10.83 3.61
C ARG A 177 -17.62 9.85 4.61
N LEU A 178 -17.07 9.79 5.83
CA LEU A 178 -17.62 8.98 6.91
C LEU A 178 -19.11 9.30 7.16
N THR A 179 -19.46 10.58 7.32
CA THR A 179 -20.84 10.99 7.57
C THR A 179 -21.76 10.70 6.39
N LEU A 180 -21.30 10.84 5.14
CA LEU A 180 -22.10 10.52 3.96
C LEU A 180 -22.31 9.01 3.78
N THR A 181 -21.28 8.19 4.01
CA THR A 181 -21.39 6.72 4.03
C THR A 181 -22.36 6.28 5.13
N LEU A 182 -22.28 6.85 6.33
CA LEU A 182 -23.19 6.55 7.44
C LEU A 182 -24.63 6.99 7.15
N ALA A 183 -24.84 8.21 6.63
CA ALA A 183 -26.18 8.71 6.27
C ALA A 183 -26.85 7.85 5.21
N PHE A 184 -26.10 7.43 4.18
CA PHE A 184 -26.60 6.51 3.16
C PHE A 184 -26.86 5.11 3.72
N ALA A 185 -25.93 4.56 4.51
CA ALA A 185 -26.08 3.25 5.16
C ALA A 185 -27.29 3.19 6.09
N ASP A 186 -27.62 4.29 6.76
CA ASP A 186 -28.75 4.38 7.69
C ASP A 186 -30.10 4.26 6.97
N VAL A 187 -30.25 4.95 5.84
CA VAL A 187 -31.47 4.93 5.00
C VAL A 187 -31.72 3.56 4.35
N ILE A 188 -30.69 2.76 4.09
CA ILE A 188 -30.83 1.38 3.61
C ILE A 188 -30.72 0.31 4.72
N GLU A 189 -30.80 0.74 5.98
CA GLU A 189 -30.74 -0.10 7.20
C GLU A 189 -29.45 -0.94 7.35
N GLN A 190 -28.39 -0.61 6.60
CA GLN A 190 -27.11 -1.32 6.62
C GLN A 190 -26.08 -0.72 7.61
N GLY A 191 -26.47 0.21 8.48
CA GLY A 191 -25.61 0.73 9.56
C GLY A 191 -24.84 -0.35 10.35
N PRO A 192 -25.46 -1.49 10.73
CA PRO A 192 -24.75 -2.58 11.41
C PRO A 192 -23.61 -3.21 10.58
N ALA A 193 -23.72 -3.26 9.25
CA ALA A 193 -22.67 -3.78 8.37
C ALA A 193 -21.44 -2.85 8.35
N VAL A 194 -21.65 -1.53 8.43
CA VAL A 194 -20.57 -0.54 8.55
C VAL A 194 -19.83 -0.70 9.89
N VAL A 195 -20.57 -0.96 10.98
CA VAL A 195 -19.96 -1.24 12.29
C VAL A 195 -19.17 -2.56 12.26
N ALA A 196 -19.70 -3.61 11.66
CA ALA A 196 -19.02 -4.90 11.52
C ALA A 196 -17.70 -4.79 10.72
N GLN A 197 -17.69 -4.04 9.61
CA GLN A 197 -16.47 -3.76 8.86
C GLN A 197 -15.45 -2.97 9.70
N LEU A 198 -15.89 -2.01 10.51
CA LEU A 198 -14.99 -1.26 11.40
C LEU A 198 -14.42 -2.13 12.51
N ASP A 199 -15.16 -3.13 13.01
CA ASP A 199 -14.65 -4.14 13.95
C ASP A 199 -13.61 -5.07 13.30
N GLU A 200 -13.85 -5.52 12.07
CA GLU A 200 -12.88 -6.32 11.29
C GLU A 200 -11.58 -5.55 11.04
N LEU A 201 -11.67 -4.29 10.60
CA LEU A 201 -10.51 -3.41 10.40
C LEU A 201 -9.76 -3.11 11.71
N ILE A 202 -10.41 -3.13 12.88
CA ILE A 202 -9.76 -3.04 14.19
C ILE A 202 -9.03 -4.34 14.51
N ALA A 203 -9.64 -5.50 14.25
CA ALA A 203 -9.03 -6.81 14.49
C ALA A 203 -7.81 -7.06 13.59
N GLU A 204 -7.81 -6.60 12.33
CA GLU A 204 -6.63 -6.57 11.46
C GLU A 204 -5.54 -5.63 12.00
N HIS A 205 -5.94 -4.42 12.44
CA HIS A 205 -5.00 -3.43 12.96
C HIS A 205 -4.31 -3.87 14.27
N ASP A 206 -5.03 -4.57 15.15
CA ASP A 206 -4.47 -5.15 16.37
C ASP A 206 -3.44 -6.27 16.06
N GLN A 207 -3.60 -7.02 14.97
CA GLN A 207 -2.63 -8.04 14.52
C GLN A 207 -1.29 -7.45 14.05
N VAL A 208 -1.28 -6.23 13.48
CA VAL A 208 -0.05 -5.54 13.03
C VAL A 208 0.63 -4.72 14.12
N ARG A 209 0.19 -4.82 15.37
CA ARG A 209 0.75 -4.08 16.51
C ARG A 209 2.28 -4.24 16.65
N PRO A 210 3.04 -3.14 16.83
CA PRO A 210 4.48 -3.21 17.09
C PRO A 210 4.82 -3.93 18.40
N PHE A 211 5.77 -4.84 18.33
CA PHE A 211 6.40 -5.52 19.46
C PHE A 211 7.48 -4.60 20.06
N ARG A 212 7.75 -4.71 21.37
CA ARG A 212 8.94 -4.07 21.96
C ARG A 212 10.17 -4.92 21.58
N PRO A 213 11.22 -4.35 20.94
CA PRO A 213 12.42 -5.10 20.58
C PRO A 213 13.20 -5.56 21.81
N GLU A 214 13.86 -6.70 21.69
CA GLU A 214 14.78 -7.21 22.71
C GLU A 214 16.06 -6.36 22.81
N ILE A 215 16.77 -6.48 23.94
CA ILE A 215 18.01 -5.73 24.17
C ILE A 215 19.19 -6.49 23.58
N VAL A 216 19.77 -5.96 22.50
CA VAL A 216 20.96 -6.52 21.85
C VAL A 216 22.17 -6.37 22.77
N THR A 217 22.93 -7.46 22.93
CA THR A 217 24.08 -7.54 23.83
C THR A 217 25.41 -7.22 23.12
N PRO A 218 26.47 -6.83 23.85
CA PRO A 218 27.81 -6.65 23.27
C PRO A 218 28.42 -7.94 22.67
N ALA A 219 27.93 -9.12 23.05
CA ALA A 219 28.39 -10.39 22.49
C ALA A 219 27.99 -10.56 21.02
N GLN A 220 26.78 -10.10 20.66
CA GLN A 220 26.22 -10.14 19.29
C GLN A 220 26.89 -9.15 18.32
N ALA A 221 27.84 -8.33 18.79
CA ALA A 221 28.54 -7.35 17.96
C ALA A 221 29.49 -8.03 16.94
N GLN A 222 29.08 -8.05 15.66
CA GLN A 222 29.87 -8.58 14.54
C GLN A 222 31.09 -7.70 14.20
N PHE A 223 32.21 -8.30 13.81
CA PHE A 223 33.47 -7.59 13.55
C PHE A 223 33.39 -6.51 12.45
N THR A 224 32.48 -6.66 11.48
CA THR A 224 32.15 -5.66 10.45
C THR A 224 31.80 -4.30 11.05
N ALA A 225 31.11 -4.28 12.20
CA ALA A 225 30.68 -3.07 12.88
C ALA A 225 31.79 -2.36 13.71
N ARG A 226 33.04 -2.85 13.66
CA ARG A 226 34.21 -2.20 14.28
C ARG A 226 34.68 -0.96 13.51
N VAL A 227 34.29 -0.79 12.24
CA VAL A 227 34.67 0.34 11.37
C VAL A 227 33.75 1.57 11.60
N PRO A 228 34.26 2.71 12.07
CA PRO A 228 33.48 3.95 12.16
C PRO A 228 33.04 4.42 10.76
N GLY A 229 31.75 4.68 10.58
CA GLY A 229 31.17 5.14 9.31
C GLY A 229 30.65 4.03 8.37
N GLY A 230 30.86 2.75 8.71
CA GLY A 230 30.40 1.62 7.89
C GLY A 230 31.12 1.48 6.54
N ARG A 231 30.58 0.63 5.65
CA ARG A 231 31.20 0.22 4.36
C ARG A 231 31.69 1.33 3.43
N ARG A 232 31.25 2.59 3.60
CA ARG A 232 31.64 3.74 2.75
C ARG A 232 33.15 4.00 2.72
N THR A 233 33.87 3.70 3.80
CA THR A 233 35.34 3.83 3.85
C THR A 233 36.07 2.61 3.27
N VAL A 234 35.50 1.42 3.41
CA VAL A 234 36.12 0.16 2.95
C VAL A 234 36.16 0.08 1.42
N ALA A 235 35.09 0.52 0.74
CA ALA A 235 35.07 0.59 -0.72
C ALA A 235 36.13 1.55 -1.29
N ALA A 236 36.37 2.69 -0.63
CA ALA A 236 37.39 3.65 -1.02
C ALA A 236 38.82 3.10 -0.85
N ALA A 237 39.07 2.32 0.22
CA ALA A 237 40.36 1.69 0.44
C ALA A 237 40.69 0.62 -0.61
N ALA A 238 39.71 -0.17 -1.05
CA ALA A 238 39.89 -1.18 -2.09
C ALA A 238 40.16 -0.57 -3.48
N ALA A 239 39.51 0.55 -3.81
CA ALA A 239 39.74 1.27 -5.07
C ALA A 239 41.13 1.94 -5.15
N GLY A 240 41.75 2.25 -4.01
CA GLY A 240 43.03 2.96 -3.93
C GLY A 240 44.29 2.14 -4.25
N LEU A 241 44.18 0.81 -4.41
CA LEU A 241 45.34 -0.08 -4.55
C LEU A 241 45.46 -0.79 -5.92
N LEU A 242 44.60 -0.44 -6.89
CA LEU A 242 44.60 -1.00 -8.25
C LEU A 242 44.69 0.09 -9.33
N LEU A 243 45.57 1.08 -9.13
CA LEU A 243 45.98 2.04 -10.15
C LEU A 243 47.49 1.97 -10.39
N ILE A 244 47.93 0.92 -11.06
CA ILE A 244 49.20 0.90 -11.78
C ILE A 244 48.93 1.45 -13.19
N PRO A 245 49.63 2.52 -13.65
CA PRO A 245 49.38 3.08 -14.97
C PRO A 245 50.05 2.26 -16.07
N ALA A 246 49.24 1.56 -16.88
CA ALA A 246 49.66 1.07 -18.19
C ALA A 246 49.48 2.19 -19.22
N VAL A 247 50.54 2.52 -19.96
CA VAL A 247 50.58 3.62 -20.93
C VAL A 247 50.10 3.16 -22.31
N LEU A 248 49.62 4.12 -23.12
CA LEU A 248 49.14 3.95 -24.50
C LEU A 248 50.11 3.13 -25.37
N VAL A 249 49.56 2.23 -26.19
CA VAL A 249 49.79 2.21 -27.65
C VAL A 249 48.45 1.91 -28.33
N ASP A 250 48.15 2.64 -29.40
CA ASP A 250 47.04 2.43 -30.34
C ASP A 250 47.64 2.35 -31.75
N SER A 251 47.36 1.27 -32.52
CA SER A 251 47.66 1.10 -33.96
C SER A 251 47.24 -0.27 -34.49
N ASP A 252 46.64 -0.29 -35.68
CA ASP A 252 46.29 -1.47 -36.52
C ASP A 252 45.99 -0.95 -37.96
N PRO A 253 46.09 -1.72 -39.08
CA PRO A 253 46.80 -2.97 -39.38
C PRO A 253 47.95 -2.73 -40.41
N PRO A 254 48.57 -3.74 -41.08
CA PRO A 254 47.98 -4.38 -42.28
C PRO A 254 48.31 -5.88 -42.51
N GLY A 255 47.61 -6.53 -43.46
CA GLY A 255 47.98 -7.84 -44.05
C GLY A 255 48.91 -7.72 -45.28
N PRO A 256 49.09 -8.75 -46.16
CA PRO A 256 48.22 -9.94 -46.34
C PRO A 256 48.94 -11.29 -46.67
N THR A 257 48.16 -12.28 -47.13
CA THR A 257 48.49 -13.49 -47.95
C THR A 257 49.28 -14.68 -47.37
N GLY A 258 48.71 -15.90 -47.52
CA GLY A 258 49.41 -17.19 -47.35
C GLY A 258 48.50 -18.44 -47.26
N THR A 259 48.37 -19.20 -48.36
CA THR A 259 47.74 -20.55 -48.50
C THR A 259 48.37 -21.63 -47.60
N GLN A 260 47.82 -22.83 -47.30
CA GLN A 260 46.72 -23.69 -47.83
C GLN A 260 46.33 -24.76 -46.73
N ALA A 261 45.44 -25.77 -46.82
CA ALA A 261 44.49 -26.32 -47.82
C ALA A 261 43.40 -27.22 -47.16
N ALA A 262 42.20 -27.30 -47.77
CA ALA A 262 41.27 -28.46 -47.85
C ALA A 262 40.69 -29.10 -46.54
N VAL A 263 39.65 -29.95 -46.51
CA VAL A 263 38.90 -30.75 -47.54
C VAL A 263 37.35 -30.64 -47.31
N ALA A 264 36.55 -31.01 -48.34
CA ALA A 264 35.08 -31.23 -48.43
C ALA A 264 34.25 -31.45 -47.13
N ALA A 265 33.00 -30.96 -46.97
CA ALA A 265 31.76 -31.10 -47.80
C ALA A 265 31.18 -32.55 -47.78
N THR A 266 29.88 -32.84 -47.96
CA THR A 266 28.71 -32.09 -48.50
C THR A 266 27.44 -32.57 -47.74
N GLY A 267 26.45 -31.75 -47.37
CA GLY A 267 25.22 -31.46 -48.14
C GLY A 267 23.98 -32.21 -47.56
N GLU A 268 22.69 -31.91 -47.77
CA GLU A 268 21.83 -30.79 -48.24
C GLU A 268 20.52 -31.46 -48.78
N VAL A 269 19.45 -30.69 -49.04
CA VAL A 269 18.27 -30.99 -49.90
C VAL A 269 17.10 -31.77 -49.24
N ALA A 270 15.81 -31.38 -49.33
CA ALA A 270 15.15 -30.08 -49.59
C ALA A 270 13.62 -30.15 -49.24
N ALA A 271 12.91 -29.01 -49.35
CA ALA A 271 11.44 -28.90 -49.50
C ALA A 271 11.05 -29.00 -51.01
N PRO A 272 9.86 -28.59 -51.57
CA PRO A 272 8.60 -27.98 -51.05
C PRO A 272 7.33 -28.82 -51.37
N VAL A 273 6.03 -28.39 -51.39
CA VAL A 273 5.26 -27.43 -52.26
C VAL A 273 3.89 -27.05 -51.61
N ALA A 274 3.18 -26.05 -52.16
CA ALA A 274 2.07 -25.27 -51.58
C ALA A 274 0.60 -25.66 -51.95
N ALA A 275 -0.36 -24.84 -51.45
CA ALA A 275 -1.63 -24.37 -52.08
C ALA A 275 -3.03 -24.91 -51.66
N THR A 276 -3.73 -24.10 -50.84
CA THR A 276 -5.09 -23.49 -51.03
C THR A 276 -6.33 -24.29 -51.48
N ALA A 277 -7.40 -24.29 -50.67
CA ALA A 277 -8.82 -24.45 -51.10
C ALA A 277 -9.86 -23.85 -50.10
N ARG A 278 -11.10 -23.59 -50.56
CA ARG A 278 -12.29 -23.00 -49.88
C ARG A 278 -13.54 -23.20 -50.81
N PRO A 279 -14.84 -23.06 -50.47
CA PRO A 279 -15.59 -23.04 -49.18
C PRO A 279 -16.66 -24.17 -49.03
N ALA A 280 -17.38 -24.22 -47.89
CA ALA A 280 -18.71 -24.87 -47.74
C ALA A 280 -19.51 -24.25 -46.55
N THR A 281 -20.81 -24.54 -46.42
CA THR A 281 -21.76 -23.80 -45.52
C THR A 281 -22.67 -24.67 -44.64
N SER A 282 -22.97 -24.16 -43.43
CA SER A 282 -24.14 -24.48 -42.57
C SER A 282 -24.23 -25.89 -41.93
N PRO A 283 -25.10 -26.13 -40.90
CA PRO A 283 -25.92 -25.20 -40.12
C PRO A 283 -25.70 -25.20 -38.59
N THR A 284 -26.43 -24.31 -37.91
CA THR A 284 -26.59 -24.07 -36.47
C THR A 284 -26.58 -25.29 -35.52
N ARG A 285 -25.84 -25.18 -34.39
CA ARG A 285 -26.21 -25.79 -33.10
C ARG A 285 -25.98 -24.84 -31.93
N THR A 286 -27.02 -24.63 -31.12
CA THR A 286 -27.03 -23.78 -29.94
C THR A 286 -26.08 -24.30 -28.84
N ARG A 287 -25.30 -23.43 -28.22
CA ARG A 287 -24.56 -23.71 -26.96
C ARG A 287 -24.64 -22.51 -26.03
N SER A 288 -24.85 -22.77 -24.75
CA SER A 288 -25.03 -21.74 -23.71
C SER A 288 -23.80 -20.83 -23.54
N PRO A 289 -23.97 -19.54 -23.19
CA PRO A 289 -22.86 -18.66 -22.90
C PRO A 289 -22.13 -19.10 -21.61
N LYS A 290 -20.90 -19.60 -21.77
CA LYS A 290 -19.96 -19.89 -20.67
C LYS A 290 -19.56 -18.57 -19.98
N PRO A 291 -19.47 -18.50 -18.63
CA PRO A 291 -19.13 -17.26 -17.93
C PRO A 291 -17.76 -16.73 -18.38
N ARG A 292 -17.76 -15.51 -18.94
CA ARG A 292 -16.55 -14.86 -19.46
C ARG A 292 -15.82 -14.15 -18.33
N ARG A 293 -14.76 -14.75 -17.81
CA ARG A 293 -13.82 -14.12 -16.87
C ARG A 293 -13.25 -12.85 -17.53
N ALA A 294 -13.64 -11.68 -17.03
CA ALA A 294 -13.28 -10.40 -17.63
C ALA A 294 -11.93 -9.92 -17.11
N THR A 295 -10.88 -10.08 -17.91
CA THR A 295 -9.55 -9.54 -17.60
C THR A 295 -9.55 -8.02 -17.78
N GLY A 296 -9.52 -7.27 -16.68
CA GLY A 296 -9.55 -5.80 -16.66
C GLY A 296 -8.51 -5.22 -15.71
N GLY A 297 -7.22 -5.45 -16.00
CA GLY A 297 -6.11 -5.08 -15.12
C GLY A 297 -5.82 -3.57 -15.07
N GLY A 298 -6.46 -2.86 -14.15
CA GLY A 298 -6.05 -1.52 -13.73
C GLY A 298 -5.01 -1.61 -12.62
N THR A 299 -3.73 -1.82 -12.96
CA THR A 299 -2.66 -1.98 -11.96
C THR A 299 -2.37 -0.68 -11.22
N ALA A 300 -3.08 -0.44 -10.11
CA ALA A 300 -2.72 0.56 -9.12
C ALA A 300 -1.32 0.23 -8.59
N THR A 301 -0.32 1.07 -8.92
CA THR A 301 1.05 0.88 -8.42
C THR A 301 1.04 1.01 -6.90
N PRO A 302 1.36 -0.05 -6.13
CA PRO A 302 1.23 0.00 -4.68
C PRO A 302 2.21 1.01 -4.09
N SER A 303 1.80 1.66 -3.00
CA SER A 303 2.67 2.58 -2.27
C SER A 303 3.94 1.83 -1.85
N PRO A 304 5.12 2.47 -1.79
CA PRO A 304 6.37 1.87 -1.31
C PRO A 304 6.42 1.52 0.20
N ARG A 305 5.28 1.13 0.77
CA ARG A 305 5.03 0.50 2.08
C ARG A 305 4.16 -0.75 1.89
N ASP A 306 3.11 -0.64 1.08
CA ASP A 306 2.21 -1.72 0.67
C ASP A 306 2.98 -2.85 -0.03
N ARG A 307 3.94 -2.51 -0.90
CA ARG A 307 4.84 -3.46 -1.59
C ARG A 307 5.66 -4.38 -0.66
N PHE A 308 5.66 -4.12 0.64
CA PHE A 308 6.40 -4.90 1.64
C PHE A 308 5.48 -5.59 2.64
N CYS A 309 4.15 -5.41 2.56
CA CYS A 309 3.15 -5.89 3.53
C CYS A 309 3.55 -5.67 5.02
N GLY A 310 4.15 -4.50 5.29
CA GLY A 310 4.62 -4.14 6.63
C GLY A 310 5.99 -4.74 7.02
N ALA A 311 6.75 -5.30 6.09
CA ALA A 311 8.16 -5.62 6.30
C ALA A 311 9.04 -4.36 6.35
N PRO A 312 10.14 -4.36 7.12
CA PRO A 312 11.17 -3.33 7.03
C PRO A 312 11.70 -3.19 5.60
N ARG A 313 11.87 -1.94 5.15
CA ARG A 313 12.56 -1.66 3.88
C ARG A 313 13.98 -2.21 3.93
N ASN A 314 14.29 -3.07 2.97
CA ASN A 314 15.54 -3.81 2.87
C ASN A 314 16.02 -3.79 1.40
N PRO A 315 17.32 -3.99 1.12
CA PRO A 315 17.86 -3.97 -0.25
C PRO A 315 17.55 -5.25 -1.04
N PHE A 316 17.11 -6.32 -0.39
CA PHE A 316 16.91 -7.64 -0.98
C PHE A 316 15.53 -7.81 -1.64
N GLY A 317 14.62 -6.85 -1.43
CA GLY A 317 13.24 -6.88 -1.93
C GLY A 317 12.25 -7.62 -1.04
N TYR A 318 12.70 -8.25 0.04
CA TYR A 318 11.91 -9.20 0.83
C TYR A 318 10.68 -8.58 1.51
N ASP A 319 9.56 -9.31 1.53
CA ASP A 319 8.27 -8.86 2.04
C ASP A 319 7.51 -9.90 2.89
N PHE A 320 6.34 -9.50 3.40
CA PHE A 320 5.39 -10.37 4.10
C PHE A 320 4.08 -10.57 3.31
N CYS A 321 4.12 -10.41 1.99
CA CYS A 321 2.94 -10.47 1.12
C CYS A 321 2.66 -11.90 0.66
N ASP A 322 3.46 -12.38 -0.28
CA ASP A 322 3.35 -13.69 -0.92
C ASP A 322 4.59 -13.86 -1.82
N GLY A 323 5.15 -15.06 -1.94
CA GLY A 323 6.37 -15.29 -2.74
C GLY A 323 7.12 -16.54 -2.34
N GLN A 324 8.37 -16.69 -2.79
CA GLN A 324 9.18 -17.86 -2.44
C GLN A 324 9.68 -17.77 -0.99
N GLN A 325 9.67 -18.90 -0.29
CA GLN A 325 10.24 -19.01 1.05
C GLN A 325 11.76 -18.91 0.98
N ILE A 326 12.35 -18.00 1.76
CA ILE A 326 13.79 -17.75 1.72
C ILE A 326 14.51 -18.74 2.65
N TRP A 327 15.13 -19.78 2.08
CA TRP A 327 15.92 -20.78 2.83
C TRP A 327 17.37 -20.32 3.08
N THR A 328 17.92 -19.55 2.14
CA THR A 328 19.29 -19.05 2.16
C THR A 328 19.29 -17.52 2.07
N PRO A 329 19.33 -16.79 3.20
CA PRO A 329 19.48 -15.33 3.17
C PRO A 329 20.84 -14.91 2.63
N ALA A 330 20.94 -13.66 2.19
CA ALA A 330 22.23 -12.99 2.04
C ALA A 330 22.98 -12.95 3.39
N THR A 331 24.31 -13.10 3.39
CA THR A 331 25.14 -13.06 4.61
C THR A 331 25.02 -11.75 5.38
N GLU A 332 24.74 -10.66 4.68
CA GLU A 332 24.48 -9.32 5.21
C GLU A 332 23.02 -9.06 5.64
N PHE A 333 22.15 -10.09 5.66
CA PHE A 333 20.75 -9.95 6.11
C PHE A 333 20.64 -9.36 7.52
N CYS A 334 21.48 -9.83 8.46
CA CYS A 334 21.47 -9.35 9.85
C CYS A 334 22.05 -7.92 10.03
N ASP A 335 22.59 -7.29 8.99
CA ASP A 335 22.93 -5.85 9.03
C ASP A 335 21.67 -4.98 8.85
N TRP A 336 20.58 -5.55 8.33
CA TRP A 336 19.31 -4.84 8.07
C TRP A 336 18.17 -5.29 9.01
N PHE A 337 18.15 -6.57 9.38
CA PHE A 337 17.12 -7.20 10.20
C PHE A 337 17.67 -7.67 11.56
N SER A 338 16.85 -7.55 12.61
CA SER A 338 17.19 -8.02 13.95
C SER A 338 17.11 -9.55 14.05
N CYS A 339 18.22 -10.23 13.75
CA CYS A 339 18.32 -11.68 13.87
C CYS A 339 18.30 -12.15 15.34
N GLY A 340 17.60 -13.27 15.60
CA GLY A 340 17.70 -14.02 16.86
C GLY A 340 19.10 -14.63 17.05
N GLN A 341 19.38 -15.19 18.23
CA GLN A 341 20.73 -15.68 18.56
C GLN A 341 21.14 -16.86 17.66
N ASP A 342 20.22 -17.81 17.45
CA ASP A 342 20.47 -19.06 16.72
C ASP A 342 20.29 -18.93 15.19
N PHE A 343 20.23 -17.71 14.65
CA PHE A 343 19.92 -17.44 13.24
C PHE A 343 20.89 -18.10 12.25
N GLN A 344 22.18 -18.19 12.61
CA GLN A 344 23.20 -18.80 11.77
C GLN A 344 23.06 -20.33 11.70
N ASP A 345 22.63 -20.95 12.81
CA ASP A 345 22.53 -22.40 12.98
C ASP A 345 21.15 -22.96 12.57
N GLY A 346 20.14 -22.10 12.44
CA GLY A 346 18.81 -22.45 11.93
C GLY A 346 18.83 -23.08 10.54
N ARG A 347 17.90 -24.01 10.27
CA ARG A 347 17.86 -24.83 9.04
C ARG A 347 16.55 -24.72 8.25
N GLY A 348 15.58 -23.97 8.77
CA GLY A 348 14.32 -23.64 8.11
C GLY A 348 14.38 -22.36 7.27
N TYR A 349 13.25 -21.96 6.70
CA TYR A 349 13.11 -20.70 5.98
C TYR A 349 13.01 -19.49 6.91
N LEU A 350 13.15 -18.28 6.35
CA LEU A 350 13.04 -17.02 7.10
C LEU A 350 11.63 -16.77 7.63
N VAL A 351 11.54 -16.59 8.95
CA VAL A 351 10.34 -16.14 9.65
C VAL A 351 10.65 -14.92 10.51
N GLN A 352 9.67 -14.02 10.66
CA GLN A 352 9.61 -13.11 11.78
C GLN A 352 8.89 -13.80 12.95
N CYS A 353 9.53 -13.80 14.13
CA CYS A 353 8.98 -14.30 15.37
C CYS A 353 8.03 -13.29 16.05
N ARG A 354 7.32 -13.66 17.11
CA ARG A 354 6.38 -12.76 17.80
C ARG A 354 7.04 -11.63 18.59
N ASP A 355 8.26 -11.85 19.09
CA ASP A 355 9.14 -10.79 19.59
C ASP A 355 9.73 -9.90 18.48
N GLY A 356 9.39 -10.18 17.22
CA GLY A 356 9.79 -9.41 16.05
C GLY A 356 11.21 -9.62 15.56
N SER A 357 12.00 -10.46 16.24
CA SER A 357 13.26 -10.98 15.72
C SER A 357 13.03 -11.81 14.45
N PHE A 358 14.10 -12.06 13.69
CA PHE A 358 14.09 -12.93 12.53
C PHE A 358 14.86 -14.21 12.83
N SER A 359 14.35 -15.35 12.34
CA SER A 359 14.91 -16.69 12.55
C SER A 359 14.92 -17.51 11.25
N ARG A 360 15.88 -18.43 11.12
CA ARG A 360 15.91 -19.52 10.13
C ARG A 360 15.34 -20.81 10.71
N SER A 361 14.19 -20.72 11.38
CA SER A 361 13.47 -21.86 11.96
C SER A 361 12.12 -22.13 11.27
N GLY A 362 11.81 -21.44 10.18
CA GLY A 362 10.54 -21.57 9.47
C GLY A 362 10.32 -23.00 8.95
N GLY A 363 9.14 -23.56 9.23
CA GLY A 363 8.78 -24.94 8.86
C GLY A 363 9.26 -26.02 9.83
N GLN A 364 9.95 -25.65 10.92
CA GLN A 364 10.26 -26.59 12.01
C GLN A 364 9.14 -26.61 13.07
N PRO A 365 8.99 -27.68 13.88
CA PRO A 365 7.96 -27.73 14.94
C PRO A 365 8.18 -26.72 16.07
N ASP A 366 9.45 -26.42 16.35
CA ASP A 366 9.99 -25.53 17.38
C ASP A 366 10.24 -24.09 16.87
N ALA A 367 9.53 -23.70 15.81
CA ALA A 367 9.79 -22.47 15.08
C ALA A 367 9.55 -21.21 15.94
N CYS A 368 10.63 -20.48 16.22
CA CYS A 368 10.65 -19.30 17.08
C CYS A 368 10.25 -19.56 18.55
N ASP A 369 10.39 -20.78 19.10
CA ASP A 369 9.96 -21.08 20.48
C ASP A 369 10.55 -20.14 21.54
N LEU A 370 11.87 -19.91 21.50
CA LEU A 370 12.56 -18.92 22.36
C LEU A 370 12.05 -17.47 22.17
N HIS A 371 11.46 -17.21 21.00
CA HIS A 371 11.02 -15.90 20.50
C HIS A 371 9.47 -15.78 20.45
N ARG A 372 8.77 -16.61 21.26
CA ARG A 372 7.31 -16.66 21.46
C ARG A 372 6.50 -17.13 20.25
N GLY A 373 7.08 -18.01 19.43
CA GLY A 373 6.47 -18.60 18.24
C GLY A 373 6.51 -17.71 17.01
N VAL A 374 6.20 -18.29 15.85
CA VAL A 374 6.16 -17.56 14.55
C VAL A 374 5.08 -16.48 14.57
N ARG A 375 5.40 -15.32 13.96
CA ARG A 375 4.42 -14.28 13.62
C ARG A 375 4.01 -14.36 12.15
N ARG A 376 4.99 -14.48 11.24
CA ARG A 376 4.78 -14.52 9.77
C ARG A 376 6.06 -14.95 9.04
N THR A 377 5.88 -15.54 7.87
CA THR A 377 6.96 -15.92 6.94
C THR A 377 7.46 -14.71 6.16
N LEU A 378 8.76 -14.64 5.86
CA LEU A 378 9.35 -13.64 4.97
C LEU A 378 9.59 -14.26 3.58
N HIS A 379 9.17 -13.53 2.54
CA HIS A 379 9.13 -13.99 1.15
C HIS A 379 10.02 -13.14 0.23
N SER A 380 10.36 -13.69 -0.94
CA SER A 380 11.09 -13.06 -2.05
C SER A 380 10.43 -13.33 -3.40
#